data_AF-A0A6M2CU61-F1
#
_entry.id   AF-A0A6M2CU61-F1
#
_cell.length_a   1.000
_cell.length_b   1.000
_cell.length_c   1.000
_cell.angle_alpha   90.00
_cell.angle_beta   90.00
_cell.angle_gamma   90.00
#
_symmetry.space_group_name_H-M   'P 1'
#
loop_
_entity.id
_entity.type
_entity.pdbx_description
1 polymer ?
#
loop_
_entity_poly.entity_id
_entity_poly.type
_entity_poly.pdbx_seq_one_letter_code
_entity_poly.pdbx_strand_id
1 'polypeptide(L)'
;DDMIVKSTRRDYVHHIKASFTCASGNVIYMIRCLCCHKEYIGETGQPVNVRLNCHPADTPKKLPKAVAQHFSVAGYNFDDLKLYIFKSHLRSAIDGKYIE
;
A
#
# COMPACT_ATOMS: atom_id res chain seq x y z
N ASP A 1 2.82 -17.52 10.27
CA ASP A 1 1.39 -17.49 9.96
C ASP A 1 1.18 -17.11 8.51
N ASP A 2 0.32 -17.84 7.78
CA ASP A 2 -0.09 -17.49 6.42
C ASP A 2 -1.26 -16.50 6.53
N MET A 3 -1.08 -15.25 6.07
CA MET A 3 -2.16 -14.27 6.09
C MET A 3 -2.92 -14.31 4.76
N ILE A 4 -4.22 -14.56 4.81
CA ILE A 4 -5.08 -14.67 3.64
C ILE A 4 -5.81 -13.35 3.40
N VAL A 5 -5.67 -12.78 2.21
CA VAL A 5 -6.35 -11.55 1.79
C VAL A 5 -7.27 -11.84 0.62
N LYS A 6 -8.58 -11.76 0.85
CA LYS A 6 -9.62 -11.88 -0.19
C LYS A 6 -9.97 -10.49 -0.74
N SER A 7 -10.00 -10.32 -2.06
CA SER A 7 -10.45 -9.07 -2.70
C SER A 7 -11.94 -8.83 -2.47
N THR A 8 -12.32 -7.55 -2.37
CA THR A 8 -13.72 -7.15 -2.20
C THR A 8 -14.48 -7.07 -3.51
N ARG A 9 -13.80 -7.02 -4.66
CA ARG A 9 -14.43 -6.79 -5.99
C ARG A 9 -14.55 -8.04 -6.85
N ARG A 10 -13.73 -9.06 -6.59
CA ARG A 10 -13.69 -10.33 -7.34
C ARG A 10 -13.41 -11.47 -6.39
N ASP A 11 -13.71 -12.70 -6.82
CA ASP A 11 -13.32 -13.90 -6.09
C ASP A 11 -11.84 -14.21 -6.32
N TYR A 12 -10.99 -13.34 -5.76
CA TYR A 12 -9.54 -13.47 -5.79
C TYR A 12 -9.02 -13.51 -4.36
N VAL A 13 -8.13 -14.47 -4.10
CA VAL A 13 -7.54 -14.70 -2.78
C VAL A 13 -6.02 -14.72 -2.93
N HIS A 14 -5.34 -13.95 -2.09
CA HIS A 14 -3.88 -13.92 -2.04
C HIS A 14 -3.37 -14.41 -0.68
N HIS A 15 -2.38 -15.29 -0.73
CA HIS A 15 -1.72 -15.88 0.44
C HIS A 15 -0.38 -15.17 0.69
N ILE A 16 -0.29 -14.50 1.82
CA ILE A 16 0.92 -13.81 2.25
C ILE A 16 1.75 -14.79 3.09
N LYS A 17 2.77 -15.35 2.43
CA LYS A 17 3.67 -16.37 2.97
C LYS A 17 4.87 -15.81 3.73
N ALA A 18 4.92 -14.50 3.96
CA ALA A 18 6.06 -13.82 4.57
C ALA A 18 5.61 -12.75 5.57
N SER A 19 6.43 -12.53 6.58
CA SER A 19 6.20 -11.48 7.57
C SER A 19 6.70 -10.14 7.04
N PHE A 20 5.80 -9.17 6.97
CA PHE A 20 6.12 -7.80 6.58
C PHE A 20 5.85 -6.84 7.73
N THR A 21 6.62 -5.77 7.78
CA THR A 21 6.37 -4.66 8.70
C THR A 21 6.23 -3.37 7.91
N CYS A 22 5.79 -2.31 8.57
CA CYS A 22 5.75 -1.00 7.93
C CYS A 22 7.14 -0.50 7.51
N ALA A 23 8.23 -1.08 8.03
CA ALA A 23 9.60 -0.77 7.61
C ALA A 23 10.03 -1.54 6.34
N SER A 24 9.24 -2.49 5.85
CA SER A 24 9.55 -3.22 4.61
C SER A 24 9.48 -2.27 3.41
N GLY A 25 10.53 -2.24 2.60
CA GLY A 25 10.60 -1.54 1.32
C GLY A 25 10.73 -2.51 0.15
N ASN A 26 10.68 -1.99 -1.08
CA ASN A 26 10.54 -2.79 -2.29
C ASN A 26 9.40 -3.82 -2.15
N VAL A 27 8.17 -3.33 -2.02
CA VAL A 27 6.97 -4.14 -1.80
C VAL A 27 5.80 -3.65 -2.65
N ILE A 28 4.86 -4.56 -2.89
CA ILE A 28 3.52 -4.21 -3.37
C ILE A 28 2.64 -4.14 -2.12
N TYR A 29 1.73 -3.17 -2.03
CA TYR A 29 0.82 -3.02 -0.90
C TYR A 29 -0.61 -2.75 -1.38
N MET A 30 -1.59 -3.12 -0.54
CA MET A 30 -2.99 -2.75 -0.73
C MET A 30 -3.48 -1.94 0.46
N ILE A 31 -4.15 -0.84 0.15
CA ILE A 31 -4.94 -0.05 1.08
C ILE A 31 -6.41 -0.40 0.87
N ARG A 32 -7.10 -0.75 1.95
CA ARG A 32 -8.54 -1.00 1.95
C ARG A 32 -9.24 -0.04 2.91
N CYS A 33 -10.28 0.64 2.42
CA CYS A 33 -11.21 1.35 3.29
C CYS A 33 -12.15 0.35 3.98
N LEU A 34 -12.26 0.43 5.29
CA LEU A 34 -13.16 -0.44 6.07
C LEU A 34 -14.63 0.00 5.96
N CYS A 35 -14.91 1.28 5.69
CA CYS A 35 -16.28 1.80 5.55
C CYS A 35 -16.96 1.39 4.23
N CYS A 36 -16.24 1.48 3.11
CA CYS A 36 -16.82 1.24 1.78
C CYS A 36 -16.16 0.11 0.98
N HIS A 37 -15.16 -0.57 1.56
CA HIS A 37 -14.47 -1.71 0.97
C HIS A 37 -13.75 -1.45 -0.36
N LYS A 38 -13.53 -0.16 -0.73
CA LYS A 38 -12.68 0.20 -1.87
C LYS A 38 -11.23 -0.19 -1.59
N GLU A 39 -10.58 -0.69 -2.63
CA GLU A 39 -9.21 -1.20 -2.60
C GLU A 39 -8.34 -0.37 -3.54
N TYR A 40 -7.17 0.05 -3.06
CA TYR A 40 -6.11 0.65 -3.85
C TYR A 40 -4.88 -0.26 -3.75
N ILE A 41 -4.30 -0.65 -4.88
CA ILE A 41 -3.05 -1.40 -4.94
C ILE A 41 -1.96 -0.45 -5.45
N GLY A 42 -0.84 -0.40 -4.76
CA GLY A 42 0.32 0.37 -5.13
C GLY A 42 1.61 -0.39 -4.92
N GLU A 43 2.69 0.13 -5.49
CA GLU A 43 4.04 -0.36 -5.28
C GLU A 43 4.91 0.74 -4.67
N THR A 44 5.96 0.33 -3.95
CA THR A 44 6.96 1.27 -3.47
C THR A 44 8.32 0.61 -3.30
N GLY A 45 9.37 1.31 -3.74
CA GLY A 45 10.75 0.96 -3.43
C GLY A 45 11.18 1.40 -2.02
N GLN A 46 10.50 2.40 -1.45
CA GLN A 46 10.78 2.93 -0.10
C GLN A 46 10.08 2.09 0.97
N PRO A 47 10.50 2.17 2.24
CA PRO A 47 9.73 1.63 3.36
C PRO A 47 8.28 2.11 3.35
N VAL A 48 7.33 1.21 3.60
CA VAL A 48 5.89 1.51 3.52
C VAL A 48 5.47 2.61 4.50
N ASN A 49 6.06 2.64 5.70
CA ASN A 49 5.85 3.71 6.67
C ASN A 49 6.28 5.06 6.11
N VAL A 50 7.41 5.16 5.39
CA VAL A 50 7.85 6.41 4.76
C VAL A 50 6.89 6.80 3.62
N ARG A 51 6.37 5.82 2.90
CA ARG A 51 5.39 6.04 1.82
C ARG A 51 4.04 6.55 2.33
N LEU A 52 3.62 6.15 3.53
CA LEU A 52 2.28 6.43 4.09
C LEU A 52 2.27 7.50 5.19
N ASN A 53 3.30 7.54 6.05
CA ASN A 53 3.46 8.56 7.08
C ASN A 53 4.10 9.80 6.47
N CYS A 54 3.28 10.79 6.17
CA CYS A 54 3.73 12.17 6.11
C CYS A 54 2.75 13.04 6.88
N HIS A 55 3.24 14.15 7.42
CA HIS A 55 2.47 15.09 8.24
C HIS A 55 1.09 15.40 7.61
N PRO A 56 0.04 15.67 8.41
CA PRO A 56 -1.30 16.06 7.92
C PRO A 56 -1.26 17.17 6.85
N ALA A 57 -0.32 18.12 6.97
CA ALA A 57 -0.11 19.20 6.00
C ALA A 57 0.49 18.73 4.65
N ASP A 58 1.18 17.60 4.62
CA ASP A 58 1.79 16.97 3.43
C ASP A 58 0.93 15.85 2.83
N THR A 59 -0.10 15.42 3.55
CA THR A 59 -0.93 14.25 3.25
C THR A 59 -1.53 14.27 1.83
N PRO A 60 -2.01 15.40 1.28
CA PRO A 60 -2.55 15.44 -0.09
C PRO A 60 -1.47 15.25 -1.16
N LYS A 61 -0.20 15.57 -0.86
CA LYS A 61 0.88 15.60 -1.85
C LYS A 61 1.63 14.27 -1.96
N LYS A 62 1.59 13.44 -0.92
CA LYS A 62 2.40 12.22 -0.86
C LYS A 62 1.57 10.94 -0.89
N LEU A 63 0.37 10.87 -0.32
CA LEU A 63 -0.49 9.71 -0.55
C LEU A 63 -0.83 9.58 -2.04
N PRO A 64 -1.07 8.36 -2.54
CA PRO A 64 -1.63 8.20 -3.87
C PRO A 64 -2.88 9.07 -3.99
N LYS A 65 -2.97 9.89 -5.05
CA LYS A 65 -4.04 10.88 -5.23
C LYS A 65 -5.43 10.28 -5.04
N ALA A 66 -5.65 9.06 -5.52
CA ALA A 66 -6.91 8.34 -5.36
C ALA A 66 -7.26 8.04 -3.88
N VAL A 67 -6.25 7.68 -3.07
CA VAL A 67 -6.43 7.41 -1.63
C VAL A 67 -6.67 8.74 -0.90
N ALA A 68 -5.85 9.75 -1.17
CA ALA A 68 -6.02 11.08 -0.56
C ALA A 68 -7.41 11.67 -0.85
N GLN A 69 -7.85 11.64 -2.11
CA GLN A 69 -9.19 12.09 -2.51
C GLN A 69 -10.30 11.31 -1.83
N HIS A 70 -10.13 9.99 -1.67
CA HIS A 70 -11.14 9.16 -1.02
C HIS A 70 -11.37 9.55 0.45
N PHE A 71 -10.29 9.78 1.21
CA PHE A 71 -10.36 10.14 2.63
C PHE A 71 -10.50 11.66 2.87
N SER A 72 -10.46 12.48 1.83
CA SER A 72 -10.77 13.92 1.92
C SER A 72 -12.28 14.21 1.96
N VAL A 73 -13.13 13.20 1.70
CA VAL A 73 -14.59 13.34 1.72
C VAL A 73 -15.10 13.23 3.15
N ALA A 74 -16.02 14.11 3.55
CA ALA A 74 -16.65 14.08 4.87
C ALA A 74 -17.28 12.70 5.17
N GLY A 75 -16.97 12.15 6.34
CA GLY A 75 -17.45 10.83 6.78
C GLY A 75 -16.47 9.67 6.54
N TYR A 76 -15.27 9.92 6.03
CA TYR A 76 -14.19 8.92 5.95
C TYR A 76 -13.01 9.37 6.82
N ASN A 77 -12.46 8.47 7.64
CA ASN A 77 -11.28 8.73 8.47
C ASN A 77 -10.14 7.77 8.08
N PHE A 78 -8.90 8.21 8.25
CA PHE A 78 -7.71 7.36 8.11
C PHE A 78 -7.66 6.21 9.12
N ASP A 79 -8.38 6.28 10.23
CA ASP A 79 -8.54 5.15 11.16
C ASP A 79 -9.24 3.95 10.50
N ASP A 80 -10.05 4.19 9.45
CA ASP A 80 -10.73 3.16 8.67
C ASP A 80 -9.84 2.59 7.54
N LEU A 81 -8.53 2.89 7.58
CA LEU A 81 -7.57 2.43 6.59
C LEU A 81 -6.90 1.13 7.07
N LYS A 82 -7.11 0.04 6.32
CA LYS A 82 -6.39 -1.22 6.54
C LYS A 82 -5.33 -1.44 5.47
N LEU A 83 -4.09 -1.64 5.91
CA LEU A 83 -2.93 -1.88 5.06
C LEU A 83 -2.59 -3.37 5.01
N TYR A 84 -2.33 -3.86 3.80
CA TYR A 84 -1.81 -5.20 3.54
C TYR A 84 -0.53 -5.06 2.72
N ILE A 85 0.53 -5.76 3.11
CA ILE A 85 1.82 -5.73 2.42
C ILE A 85 2.04 -7.10 1.78
N PHE A 86 2.42 -7.09 0.51
CA PHE A 86 2.71 -8.25 -0.31
C PHE A 86 4.18 -8.28 -0.72
N LYS A 87 4.67 -9.48 -0.99
CA LYS A 87 6.01 -9.64 -1.55
C LYS A 87 6.06 -9.04 -2.95
N SER A 88 7.09 -8.24 -3.20
CA SER A 88 7.46 -7.76 -4.54
C SER A 88 8.55 -8.65 -5.14
N HIS A 89 8.53 -8.80 -6.47
CA HIS A 89 9.65 -9.28 -7.28
C HIS A 89 10.24 -8.16 -8.15
N LEU A 90 9.97 -6.89 -7.82
CA LEU A 90 10.52 -5.76 -8.55
C LEU A 90 12.03 -5.84 -8.46
N ARG A 91 12.67 -5.90 -9.63
CA ARG A 91 14.12 -5.77 -9.76
C ARG A 91 14.49 -4.43 -9.14
N SER A 92 15.35 -4.43 -8.12
CA SER A 92 15.93 -3.19 -7.62
C SER A 92 16.52 -2.45 -8.81
N ALA A 93 16.30 -1.14 -8.92
CA ALA A 93 16.88 -0.30 -9.98
C ALA A 93 18.42 -0.38 -10.04
N ILE A 94 19.06 -0.98 -9.02
CA ILE A 94 20.49 -1.26 -8.93
C ILE A 94 20.93 -2.40 -9.89
N ASP A 95 20.00 -3.21 -10.42
CA ASP A 95 20.32 -4.24 -11.43
C ASP A 95 20.47 -3.66 -12.85
N GLY A 96 20.07 -2.40 -13.04
CA GLY A 96 20.44 -1.61 -14.21
C GLY A 96 21.85 -1.07 -14.04
N LYS A 97 22.88 -1.89 -14.32
CA LYS A 97 24.20 -1.36 -14.68
C LYS A 97 23.96 -0.26 -15.71
N TYR A 98 24.41 0.96 -15.41
CA TYR A 98 24.72 1.92 -16.45
C TYR A 98 25.71 1.19 -17.38
N ILE A 99 25.22 0.83 -18.56
CA ILE A 99 26.08 0.52 -19.68
C ILE A 99 26.65 1.88 -20.10
N GLU A 100 27.93 2.08 -19.80
CA GLU A 100 28.75 3.15 -20.40
C GLU A 100 28.88 2.93 -21.91
#